data_AF-A0A842PBK8-F1
#
_entry.id   AF-A0A842PBK8-F1
#
_cell.length_a   1.000
_cell.length_b   1.000
_cell.length_c   1.000
_cell.angle_alpha   90.00
_cell.angle_beta   90.00
_cell.angle_gamma   90.00
#
_symmetry.space_group_name_H-M   'P 1'
#
loop_
_entity.id
_entity.type
_entity.pdbx_description
1 polymer ?
#
loop_
_entity_poly.entity_id
_entity_poly.type
_entity_poly.pdbx_seq_one_letter_code
_entity_poly.pdbx_strand_id
1 'polypeptide(L)'
;SPMQDGAGTSGLTNLFDSIIGEEKFVEKKLTVQKMDEVIIRSRESMHYYEIFKRLFGTPKESKSEERCPYCKHDTGKSKFCRMCGAFPI
;
A
#
# COMPACT_ATOMS: atom_id res chain seq x y z
N SER A 1 9.68 -8.65 6.91
CA SER A 1 9.13 -9.80 6.15
C SER A 1 10.29 -10.61 5.61
N PRO A 2 10.18 -11.93 5.38
CA PRO A 2 11.33 -12.74 4.96
C PRO A 2 12.08 -12.19 3.74
N MET A 3 11.35 -11.58 2.80
CA MET A 3 11.95 -10.91 1.63
C MET A 3 12.74 -9.65 2.00
N GLN A 4 12.20 -8.81 2.89
CA GLN A 4 12.91 -7.61 3.37
C GLN A 4 14.09 -7.96 4.27
N ASP A 5 13.96 -9.01 5.09
CA ASP A 5 15.03 -9.50 5.97
C ASP A 5 16.20 -10.03 5.13
N GLY A 6 15.90 -10.84 4.11
CA GLY A 6 16.90 -11.33 3.15
C GLY A 6 17.54 -10.24 2.30
N ALA A 7 16.81 -9.14 2.02
CA ALA A 7 17.33 -7.98 1.30
C ALA A 7 18.03 -6.95 2.21
N GLY A 8 18.01 -7.13 3.54
CA GLY A 8 18.56 -6.18 4.50
C GLY A 8 17.79 -4.85 4.61
N THR A 9 16.52 -4.81 4.20
CA THR A 9 15.70 -3.59 4.15
C THR A 9 14.65 -3.49 5.27
N SER A 10 14.66 -4.41 6.24
CA SER A 10 13.71 -4.42 7.37
C SER A 10 13.77 -3.15 8.23
N GLY A 11 14.90 -2.44 8.23
CA GLY A 11 15.06 -1.15 8.88
C GLY A 11 14.12 -0.05 8.35
N LEU A 12 13.64 -0.15 7.10
CA LEU A 12 12.70 0.83 6.53
C LEU A 12 11.35 0.82 7.24
N THR A 13 10.82 -0.37 7.53
CA THR A 13 9.55 -0.51 8.27
C THR A 13 9.67 0.15 9.65
N ASN A 14 10.77 -0.13 10.37
CA ASN A 14 11.04 0.47 11.68
C ASN A 14 11.17 2.00 11.61
N LEU A 15 11.83 2.52 10.57
CA LEU A 15 11.95 3.95 10.35
C LEU A 15 10.57 4.60 10.21
N PHE A 16 9.71 4.07 9.33
CA PHE A 16 8.37 4.61 9.12
C PHE A 16 7.50 4.50 10.38
N ASP A 17 7.65 3.42 11.14
CA ASP A 17 6.97 3.25 12.42
C ASP A 17 7.38 4.30 13.46
N SER A 18 8.65 4.73 13.44
CA SER A 18 9.17 5.75 14.36
C SER A 18 8.76 7.18 14.01
N ILE A 19 8.67 7.51 12.72
CA ILE A 19 8.44 8.90 12.26
C ILE A 19 6.97 9.24 12.01
N ILE A 20 6.11 8.23 11.84
CA ILE A 20 4.67 8.43 11.59
C ILE A 20 3.88 8.05 12.84
N GLY A 21 3.41 9.07 13.58
CA GLY A 21 2.54 8.87 14.74
C GLY A 21 1.27 8.09 14.40
N GLU A 22 0.76 7.32 15.35
CA GLU A 22 -0.41 6.45 15.18
C GLU A 22 -1.67 7.23 14.79
N GLU A 23 -1.97 8.33 15.49
CA GLU A 23 -3.15 9.17 15.20
C GLU A 23 -3.16 9.63 13.74
N LYS A 24 -2.04 10.23 13.29
CA LYS A 24 -1.86 10.69 11.91
C LYS A 24 -1.96 9.54 10.89
N PHE A 25 -1.46 8.36 11.24
CA PHE A 25 -1.56 7.19 10.38
C PHE A 25 -3.01 6.72 10.24
N VAL A 26 -3.74 6.61 11.34
CA VAL A 26 -5.15 6.16 11.37
C VAL A 26 -6.03 7.15 10.61
N GLU A 27 -5.89 8.45 10.87
CA GLU A 27 -6.65 9.51 10.19
C GLU A 27 -6.48 9.43 8.66
N LYS A 28 -5.21 9.39 8.20
CA LYS A 28 -4.90 9.28 6.77
C LYS A 28 -5.40 7.97 6.18
N LYS A 29 -5.27 6.85 6.90
CA LYS A 29 -5.74 5.53 6.44
C LYS A 29 -7.24 5.53 6.19
N LEU A 30 -8.02 6.08 7.12
CA LEU A 30 -9.48 6.19 6.98
C LEU A 30 -9.86 7.13 5.83
N THR A 31 -9.16 8.25 5.70
CA THR A 31 -9.37 9.20 4.60
C THR A 31 -9.12 8.56 3.23
N VAL A 32 -7.99 7.87 3.07
CA VAL A 32 -7.64 7.18 1.82
C VAL A 32 -8.63 6.06 1.50
N GLN A 33 -9.03 5.26 2.49
CA GLN A 33 -10.02 4.21 2.29
C GLN A 33 -11.38 4.77 1.86
N LYS A 34 -11.81 5.91 2.40
CA LYS A 34 -13.09 6.53 2.06
C LYS A 34 -13.09 7.22 0.71
N MET A 35 -12.01 7.93 0.38
CA MET A 35 -11.94 8.77 -0.82
C MET A 35 -11.44 8.03 -2.05
N ASP A 36 -10.44 7.16 -1.86
CA ASP A 36 -9.74 6.51 -2.96
C ASP A 36 -10.06 5.00 -3.02
N GLU A 37 -10.80 4.48 -2.04
CA GLU A 37 -11.12 3.06 -1.89
C GLU A 37 -9.88 2.14 -1.87
N VAL A 38 -8.78 2.67 -1.36
CA VAL A 38 -7.52 1.96 -1.15
C VAL A 38 -7.34 1.65 0.34
N ILE A 39 -7.00 0.41 0.65
CA ILE A 39 -6.73 -0.05 2.01
C ILE A 39 -5.23 -0.01 2.26
N ILE A 40 -4.80 0.94 3.09
CA ILE A 40 -3.41 1.06 3.54
C ILE A 40 -3.13 0.04 4.66
N ARG A 41 -2.04 -0.72 4.52
CA ARG A 41 -1.73 -1.87 5.41
C ARG A 41 -0.67 -1.56 6.47
N SER A 42 0.23 -0.64 6.18
CA SER A 42 1.32 -0.20 7.08
C SER A 42 1.69 1.26 6.83
N ARG A 43 2.41 1.87 7.78
CA ARG A 43 2.97 3.23 7.64
C ARG A 43 3.90 3.36 6.46
N GLU A 44 4.71 2.34 6.18
CA GLU A 44 5.53 2.25 4.97
C GLU A 44 4.66 2.30 3.70
N SER A 45 3.59 1.49 3.62
CA SER A 45 2.69 1.53 2.47
C SER A 45 1.94 2.86 2.31
N MET A 46 1.65 3.56 3.42
CA MET A 46 1.09 4.92 3.39
C MET A 46 2.05 5.86 2.66
N HIS A 47 3.33 5.82 3.01
CA HIS A 47 4.34 6.69 2.42
C HIS A 47 4.45 6.46 0.90
N TYR A 48 4.49 5.21 0.45
CA TYR A 48 4.52 4.89 -0.98
C TYR A 48 3.24 5.33 -1.69
N TYR A 49 2.08 5.17 -1.05
CA TYR A 49 0.81 5.62 -1.61
C TYR A 49 0.76 7.16 -1.77
N GLU A 50 1.26 7.92 -0.80
CA GLU A 50 1.30 9.38 -0.89
C GLU A 50 2.17 9.87 -2.05
N ILE A 51 3.31 9.22 -2.28
CA ILE A 51 4.17 9.49 -3.43
C ILE A 51 3.42 9.18 -4.73
N PHE A 52 2.81 8.00 -4.81
CA PHE A 52 2.01 7.60 -5.97
C PHE A 52 0.89 8.62 -6.25
N LYS A 53 0.10 8.99 -5.24
CA LYS A 53 -1.03 9.91 -5.37
C LYS A 53 -0.58 11.30 -5.82
N ARG A 54 0.57 11.77 -5.34
CA ARG A 54 1.15 13.05 -5.77
C ARG A 54 1.54 13.04 -7.25
N LEU A 55 2.12 11.94 -7.72
CA LEU A 55 2.65 11.84 -9.08
C LEU A 55 1.59 11.46 -10.13
N PHE A 56 0.63 10.62 -9.76
CA PHE A 56 -0.30 9.99 -10.69
C PHE A 56 -1.77 10.24 -10.37
N GLY A 57 -2.07 10.86 -9.22
CA GLY A 57 -3.44 11.05 -8.73
C GLY A 57 -4.03 9.79 -8.09
N THR A 58 -5.36 9.76 -7.99
CA THR A 58 -6.09 8.62 -7.44
C THR A 58 -6.03 7.42 -8.40
N PRO A 59 -5.90 6.18 -7.89
CA PRO A 59 -5.91 4.99 -8.75
C PRO A 59 -7.15 4.95 -9.64
N LYS A 60 -6.94 4.70 -10.94
CA LYS A 60 -8.05 4.51 -11.88
C LYS A 60 -8.71 3.15 -11.66
N GLU A 61 -10.02 3.09 -11.84
CA GLU A 61 -10.72 1.81 -11.90
C GLU A 61 -10.22 1.00 -13.09
N SER A 62 -9.73 -0.22 -12.83
CA SER A 62 -9.46 -1.19 -13.89
C SER A 62 -10.78 -1.86 -14.29
N LYS A 63 -10.90 -2.36 -15.52
CA LYS A 63 -12.02 -3.22 -15.95
C LYS A 63 -11.76 -4.71 -15.74
N SER A 64 -10.61 -5.08 -15.16
CA SER A 64 -10.22 -6.48 -14.93
C SER A 64 -11.13 -7.13 -13.88
N GLU A 65 -11.36 -8.43 -13.98
CA GLU A 65 -12.05 -9.21 -12.93
C GLU A 65 -11.08 -9.59 -11.80
N GLU A 66 -9.80 -9.79 -12.12
CA GLU A 66 -8.76 -10.20 -11.17
C GLU A 66 -8.09 -8.94 -10.58
N ARG A 67 -8.65 -8.42 -9.47
CA ARG A 67 -8.14 -7.20 -8.81
C ARG A 67 -7.59 -7.47 -7.42
N CYS A 68 -6.57 -6.70 -7.06
CA CYS A 68 -6.06 -6.64 -5.69
C CYS A 68 -7.16 -6.14 -4.75
N PRO A 69 -7.49 -6.88 -3.66
CA PRO A 69 -8.54 -6.47 -2.71
C PRO A 69 -8.18 -5.20 -1.92
N TYR A 70 -6.90 -4.80 -1.93
CA TYR A 70 -6.42 -3.64 -1.17
C TYR A 70 -6.29 -2.37 -2.00
N CYS A 71 -5.76 -2.45 -3.23
CA CYS A 71 -5.46 -1.26 -4.03
C CYS A 71 -6.18 -1.24 -5.39
N LYS A 72 -7.08 -2.19 -5.64
CA LYS A 72 -7.89 -2.33 -6.87
C LYS A 72 -7.11 -2.49 -8.18
N HIS A 73 -5.79 -2.56 -8.12
CA HIS A 73 -4.97 -2.78 -9.30
C HIS A 73 -5.24 -4.17 -9.89
N ASP A 74 -5.13 -4.27 -11.21
CA ASP A 74 -5.23 -5.54 -11.92
C ASP A 74 -4.05 -6.45 -11.54
N THR A 75 -4.36 -7.63 -11.00
CA THR A 75 -3.36 -8.59 -10.54
C THR A 75 -3.14 -9.71 -11.53
N GLY A 76 -4.05 -9.88 -12.50
CA GLY A 76 -4.13 -11.11 -13.29
C GLY A 76 -4.06 -12.35 -12.39
N LYS A 77 -3.32 -13.36 -12.85
CA LYS A 77 -3.08 -14.63 -12.13
C LYS A 77 -1.90 -14.58 -11.13
N SER A 78 -1.51 -13.40 -10.67
CA SER A 78 -0.39 -13.24 -9.73
C SER A 78 -0.82 -13.57 -8.30
N LYS A 79 0.04 -14.26 -7.54
CA LYS A 79 -0.18 -14.54 -6.10
C LYS A 79 0.12 -13.34 -5.21
N PHE A 80 0.69 -12.28 -5.77
CA PHE A 80 1.02 -11.03 -5.08
C PHE A 80 0.67 -9.82 -5.93
N CYS A 81 0.32 -8.70 -5.29
CA CYS A 81 0.05 -7.45 -5.97
C CYS A 81 1.35 -6.72 -6.30
N ARG A 82 1.58 -6.44 -7.58
CA ARG A 82 2.76 -5.70 -8.06
C ARG A 82 2.74 -4.21 -7.73
N MET A 83 1.57 -3.66 -7.38
CA MET A 83 1.44 -2.25 -7.02
C MET A 83 1.64 -1.98 -5.53
N CYS A 84 0.97 -2.74 -4.66
CA CYS A 84 1.01 -2.49 -3.21
C CYS A 84 1.78 -3.55 -2.41
N GLY A 85 2.38 -4.54 -3.09
CA GLY A 85 3.16 -5.60 -2.45
C GLY A 85 2.32 -6.52 -1.56
N ALA A 86 1.01 -6.63 -1.79
CA ALA A 86 0.16 -7.52 -1.01
C ALA A 86 0.42 -8.98 -1.36
N PHE A 87 0.63 -9.81 -0.34
CA PHE A 87 0.82 -11.25 -0.44
C PHE A 87 0.36 -11.90 0.88
N PRO A 88 -0.41 -13.01 0.83
CA PRO A 88 -1.05 -13.54 -0.38
C PRO A 88 -2.20 -12.62 -0.87
N ILE A 89 -2.55 -12.71 -2.15
CA ILE A 89 -3.78 -12.17 -2.75
C ILE A 89 -4.47 -13.23 -3.60
#